data_AF-A0A514E9I7-F1
#
_entry.id   AF-A0A514E9I7-F1
#
_cell.length_a   1.000
_cell.length_b   1.000
_cell.length_c   1.000
_cell.angle_alpha   90.00
_cell.angle_beta   90.00
_cell.angle_gamma   90.00
#
_symmetry.space_group_name_H-M   'P 1'
#
loop_
_entity.id
_entity.type
_entity.pdbx_description
1 polymer ?
#
loop_
_entity_poly.entity_id
_entity_poly.type
_entity_poly.pdbx_seq_one_letter_code
_entity_poly.pdbx_strand_id
1 'polypeptide(L)'
;MKIEIWQGDITELDVDAIVNAANESLLGGGGVDGAIHRAAGPQLLEECLRLPELKPGVRCPVGEVRATAGHRLKARHVLHTVGPVWRDGAHDEPALLGNCYWRSLRLAEQLGLHSVAFPAISCGVYGYPLHQAARISVAETTAWQRAHAVPKRVILVAYSDAAYKAYQQALMQVSLLQAAQPQVA
;
A
#
# COMPACT_ATOMS: atom_id res chain seq x y z
N MET A 1 16.82 -1.83 9.51
CA MET A 1 16.21 -1.33 8.25
C MET A 1 15.34 -0.12 8.59
N LYS A 2 15.17 0.83 7.66
CA LYS A 2 14.46 2.10 7.90
C LYS A 2 13.34 2.23 6.86
N ILE A 3 12.10 2.38 7.32
CA ILE A 3 10.98 2.78 6.47
C ILE A 3 11.21 4.23 6.04
N GLU A 4 11.13 4.47 4.73
CA GLU A 4 11.23 5.81 4.16
C GLU A 4 9.84 6.45 4.15
N ILE A 5 9.75 7.74 4.53
CA ILE A 5 8.57 8.56 4.23
C ILE A 5 8.99 9.50 3.11
N TRP A 6 8.22 9.50 2.03
CA TRP A 6 8.42 10.41 0.92
C TRP A 6 7.13 11.17 0.63
N GLN A 7 7.25 12.46 0.31
CA GLN A 7 6.10 13.30 0.00
C GLN A 7 6.06 13.62 -1.49
N GLY A 8 4.95 13.32 -2.16
CA GLY A 8 4.77 13.60 -3.58
C GLY A 8 3.80 12.64 -4.27
N ASP A 9 3.87 12.60 -5.61
CA ASP A 9 3.08 11.70 -6.45
C ASP A 9 3.77 10.33 -6.59
N ILE A 10 3.09 9.28 -6.14
CA ILE A 10 3.60 7.90 -6.19
C ILE A 10 3.96 7.45 -7.61
N THR A 11 3.34 8.02 -8.64
CA THR A 11 3.57 7.65 -10.05
C THR A 11 4.95 8.08 -10.57
N GLU A 12 5.64 8.98 -9.86
CA GLU A 12 6.96 9.49 -10.25
C GLU A 12 8.12 8.65 -9.71
N LEU A 13 7.85 7.72 -8.78
CA LEU A 13 8.86 6.90 -8.12
C LEU A 13 9.42 5.82 -9.04
N ASP A 14 10.75 5.76 -9.10
CA ASP A 14 11.51 4.69 -9.74
C ASP A 14 11.82 3.60 -8.70
N VAL A 15 10.96 2.58 -8.69
CA VAL A 15 10.96 1.45 -7.75
C VAL A 15 10.46 0.19 -8.45
N ASP A 16 10.56 -0.96 -7.80
CA ASP A 16 10.13 -2.22 -8.40
C ASP A 16 8.61 -2.35 -8.47
N ALA A 17 7.92 -1.88 -7.43
CA ALA A 17 6.48 -1.78 -7.43
C ALA A 17 5.98 -0.54 -6.71
N ILE A 18 4.90 0.03 -7.23
CA ILE A 18 4.01 0.91 -6.48
C ILE A 18 2.73 0.16 -6.14
N VAL A 19 2.16 0.45 -4.99
CA VAL A 19 0.86 -0.09 -4.58
C VAL A 19 -0.24 0.88 -5.01
N ASN A 20 -1.28 0.34 -5.65
CA ASN A 20 -2.49 1.08 -5.98
C ASN A 20 -3.56 0.81 -4.93
N ALA A 21 -4.13 1.87 -4.35
CA ALA A 21 -5.32 1.79 -3.51
C ALA A 21 -6.57 1.72 -4.41
N ALA A 22 -6.89 0.52 -4.86
CA ALA A 22 -7.93 0.24 -5.84
C ALA A 22 -9.30 -0.07 -5.20
N ASN A 23 -10.28 -0.36 -6.05
CA ASN A 23 -11.59 -0.92 -5.68
C ASN A 23 -11.73 -2.36 -6.21
N GLU A 24 -12.76 -3.09 -5.77
CA GLU A 24 -12.91 -4.53 -6.07
C GLU A 24 -12.89 -4.90 -7.56
N SER A 25 -13.30 -3.97 -8.44
CA SER A 25 -13.32 -4.20 -9.89
C SER A 25 -11.93 -4.21 -10.52
N LEU A 26 -10.95 -3.52 -9.92
CA LEU A 26 -9.64 -3.19 -10.49
C LEU A 26 -9.65 -2.39 -11.80
N LEU A 27 -10.80 -1.80 -12.18
CA LEU A 27 -10.96 -1.11 -13.47
C LEU A 27 -10.71 0.42 -13.39
N GLY A 28 -9.89 0.84 -12.43
CA GLY A 28 -9.59 2.23 -12.15
C GLY A 28 -10.67 2.96 -11.35
N GLY A 29 -10.47 4.26 -11.17
CA GLY A 29 -11.30 5.11 -10.32
C GLY A 29 -10.76 6.53 -10.19
N GLY A 30 -11.05 7.17 -9.05
CA GLY A 30 -10.53 8.50 -8.70
C GLY A 30 -9.25 8.46 -7.87
N GLY A 31 -8.84 9.60 -7.32
CA GLY A 31 -7.69 9.68 -6.40
C GLY A 31 -6.39 9.11 -6.98
N VAL A 32 -5.66 8.36 -6.14
CA VAL A 32 -4.40 7.72 -6.53
C VAL A 32 -4.59 6.63 -7.60
N ASP A 33 -5.71 5.91 -7.58
CA ASP A 33 -6.05 4.89 -8.57
C ASP A 33 -6.15 5.51 -9.97
N GLY A 34 -6.93 6.59 -10.09
CA GLY A 34 -7.02 7.36 -11.33
C GLY A 34 -5.68 7.97 -11.76
N ALA A 35 -4.84 8.43 -10.82
CA ALA A 35 -3.51 8.95 -11.14
C ALA A 35 -2.60 7.86 -11.73
N ILE A 36 -2.57 6.68 -11.11
CA ILE A 36 -1.81 5.52 -11.57
C ILE A 36 -2.28 5.08 -12.96
N HIS A 37 -3.59 4.95 -13.19
CA HIS A 37 -4.12 4.58 -14.51
C HIS A 37 -3.78 5.60 -15.60
N ARG A 38 -3.86 6.90 -15.31
CA ARG A 38 -3.46 7.95 -16.27
C ARG A 38 -1.97 7.90 -16.60
N ALA A 39 -1.12 7.71 -15.59
CA ALA A 39 0.32 7.67 -15.76
C ALA A 39 0.81 6.39 -16.45
N ALA A 40 0.24 5.22 -16.13
CA ALA A 40 0.58 3.94 -16.73
C ALA A 40 0.09 3.81 -18.19
N GLY A 41 -0.96 4.54 -18.55
CA GLY A 41 -1.59 4.46 -19.87
C GLY A 41 -2.67 3.37 -19.97
N PRO A 42 -3.39 3.30 -21.11
CA PRO A 42 -4.55 2.42 -21.30
C PRO A 42 -4.22 0.93 -21.15
N GLN A 43 -2.96 0.55 -21.38
CA GLN A 43 -2.51 -0.83 -21.24
C GLN A 43 -2.70 -1.40 -19.83
N LEU A 44 -2.65 -0.55 -18.79
CA LEU A 44 -2.93 -0.99 -17.42
C LEU A 44 -4.37 -1.49 -17.26
N LEU A 45 -5.33 -0.75 -17.83
CA LEU A 45 -6.73 -1.14 -17.78
C LEU A 45 -6.96 -2.43 -18.59
N GLU A 46 -6.32 -2.56 -19.75
CA GLU A 46 -6.39 -3.79 -20.56
C GLU A 46 -5.86 -5.01 -19.80
N GLU A 47 -4.76 -4.87 -19.06
CA GLU A 47 -4.22 -5.95 -18.23
C GLU A 47 -5.15 -6.26 -17.04
N CYS A 48 -5.66 -5.23 -16.36
CA CYS A 48 -6.66 -5.41 -15.30
C CYS A 48 -7.90 -6.17 -15.78
N LEU A 49 -8.39 -5.90 -17.00
CA LEU A 49 -9.54 -6.60 -17.59
C LEU A 49 -9.27 -8.10 -17.82
N ARG A 50 -8.02 -8.49 -18.03
CA ARG A 50 -7.60 -9.90 -18.21
C ARG A 50 -7.44 -10.65 -16.89
N LEU A 51 -7.37 -9.95 -15.75
CA LEU A 51 -7.37 -10.61 -14.44
C LEU A 51 -8.71 -11.32 -14.23
N PRO A 52 -8.71 -12.52 -13.63
CA PRO A 52 -9.92 -13.31 -13.46
C PRO A 52 -10.89 -12.61 -12.48
N GLU A 53 -12.17 -12.61 -12.84
CA GLU A 53 -13.24 -12.31 -11.88
C GLU A 53 -13.44 -13.52 -10.95
N LEU A 54 -13.45 -13.27 -9.64
CA LEU A 54 -13.75 -14.30 -8.64
C LEU A 54 -15.27 -14.48 -8.47
N LYS A 55 -16.00 -13.39 -8.68
CA LYS A 55 -17.45 -13.28 -8.73
C LYS A 55 -17.79 -12.06 -9.59
N PRO A 56 -19.03 -11.92 -10.11
CA PRO A 56 -19.38 -10.83 -11.01
C PRO A 56 -18.94 -9.46 -10.49
N GLY A 57 -18.09 -8.77 -11.25
CA GLY A 57 -17.59 -7.43 -10.93
C GLY A 57 -16.46 -7.36 -9.89
N VAL A 58 -15.96 -8.49 -9.38
CA VAL A 58 -14.88 -8.53 -8.38
C VAL A 58 -13.68 -9.32 -8.88
N ARG A 59 -12.57 -8.61 -9.11
CA ARG A 59 -11.25 -9.19 -9.45
C ARG A 59 -10.35 -9.30 -8.23
N CYS A 60 -10.52 -8.40 -7.26
CA CYS A 60 -9.75 -8.36 -6.02
C CYS A 60 -10.66 -8.08 -4.83
N PRO A 61 -10.85 -9.05 -3.91
CA PRO A 61 -11.58 -8.81 -2.67
C PRO A 61 -10.89 -7.77 -1.78
N VAL A 62 -11.65 -7.19 -0.85
CA VAL A 62 -11.11 -6.32 0.21
C VAL A 62 -10.05 -7.06 1.02
N GLY A 63 -8.92 -6.41 1.29
CA GLY A 63 -7.77 -6.97 1.99
C GLY A 63 -6.86 -7.84 1.11
N GLU A 64 -7.19 -8.07 -0.16
CA GLU A 64 -6.37 -8.84 -1.11
C GLU A 64 -5.62 -7.93 -2.09
N VAL A 65 -4.70 -8.54 -2.85
CA VAL A 65 -3.84 -7.86 -3.83
C VAL A 65 -3.74 -8.63 -5.16
N ARG A 66 -3.58 -7.92 -6.28
CA ARG A 66 -3.21 -8.44 -7.61
C ARG A 66 -2.03 -7.66 -8.19
N ALA A 67 -1.22 -8.30 -9.01
CA ALA A 67 -0.12 -7.64 -9.71
C ALA A 67 -0.44 -7.46 -11.19
N THR A 68 0.05 -6.36 -11.75
CA THR A 68 0.13 -6.08 -13.19
C THR A 68 1.49 -5.45 -13.52
N ALA A 69 1.81 -5.32 -14.81
CA ALA A 69 2.96 -4.53 -15.25
C ALA A 69 2.74 -3.02 -15.00
N GLY A 70 3.84 -2.27 -14.83
CA GLY A 70 3.79 -0.81 -14.65
C GLY A 70 3.55 -0.01 -15.94
N HIS A 71 3.68 -0.66 -17.11
CA HIS A 71 3.54 -0.05 -18.43
C HIS A 71 4.40 1.22 -18.61
N ARG A 72 3.78 2.41 -18.68
CA ARG A 72 4.51 3.68 -18.86
C ARG A 72 5.05 4.28 -17.57
N LEU A 73 4.73 3.69 -16.41
CA LEU A 73 5.32 4.10 -15.13
C LEU A 73 6.82 3.77 -15.11
N LYS A 74 7.58 4.53 -14.31
CA LYS A 74 8.94 4.12 -13.97
C LYS A 74 8.94 2.85 -13.12
N ALA A 75 7.92 2.69 -12.29
CA ALA A 75 7.72 1.50 -11.49
C ALA A 75 7.49 0.27 -12.38
N ARG A 76 8.16 -0.85 -12.07
CA ARG A 76 8.11 -2.05 -12.92
C ARG A 76 6.77 -2.78 -12.84
N HIS A 77 6.14 -2.75 -11.67
CA HIS A 77 4.84 -3.37 -11.39
C HIS A 77 3.89 -2.40 -10.68
N VAL A 78 2.59 -2.66 -10.82
CA VAL A 78 1.55 -2.11 -9.94
C VAL A 78 0.95 -3.26 -9.12
N LEU A 79 0.96 -3.12 -7.80
CA LEU A 79 0.28 -4.04 -6.89
C LEU A 79 -1.05 -3.41 -6.48
N HIS A 80 -2.15 -3.87 -7.08
CA HIS A 80 -3.49 -3.38 -6.81
C HIS A 80 -4.06 -4.05 -5.59
N THR A 81 -4.23 -3.30 -4.50
CA THR A 81 -4.84 -3.79 -3.26
C THR A 81 -6.13 -3.04 -2.98
N VAL A 82 -7.11 -3.74 -2.42
CA VAL A 82 -8.42 -3.13 -2.12
C VAL A 82 -8.55 -2.93 -0.61
N GLY A 83 -8.44 -1.68 -0.18
CA GLY A 83 -8.60 -1.32 1.24
C GLY A 83 -10.06 -1.38 1.70
N PRO A 84 -10.32 -1.49 3.02
CA PRO A 84 -11.68 -1.42 3.54
C PRO A 84 -12.24 0.00 3.45
N VAL A 85 -13.55 0.11 3.27
CA VAL A 85 -14.30 1.35 3.51
C VAL A 85 -14.46 1.54 5.01
N TRP A 86 -14.03 2.67 5.54
CA TRP A 86 -14.15 2.98 6.96
C TRP A 86 -15.60 3.25 7.36
N ARG A 87 -16.03 2.64 8.45
CA ARG A 87 -17.32 2.92 9.09
C ARG A 87 -17.10 3.46 10.49
N ASP A 88 -16.57 2.61 11.37
CA ASP A 88 -16.38 2.89 12.79
C ASP A 88 -15.17 2.16 13.40
N GLY A 89 -14.51 1.28 12.64
CA GLY A 89 -13.37 0.48 13.10
C GLY A 89 -13.77 -0.82 13.80
N ALA A 90 -15.05 -1.19 13.82
CA ALA A 90 -15.58 -2.40 14.44
C ALA A 90 -16.04 -3.48 13.43
N HIS A 91 -15.73 -3.29 12.14
CA HIS A 91 -16.11 -4.17 11.03
C HIS A 91 -14.87 -4.77 10.34
N ASP A 92 -13.89 -5.20 11.13
CA ASP A 92 -12.60 -5.73 10.69
C ASP A 92 -11.74 -4.75 9.86
N GLU A 93 -12.09 -3.45 9.79
CA GLU A 93 -11.33 -2.50 8.97
C GLU A 93 -9.84 -2.44 9.34
N PRO A 94 -9.43 -2.48 10.63
CA PRO A 94 -8.02 -2.54 10.99
C PRO A 94 -7.30 -3.77 10.44
N ALA A 95 -7.93 -4.94 10.53
CA ALA A 95 -7.35 -6.20 10.06
C ALA A 95 -7.28 -6.25 8.52
N LEU A 96 -8.35 -5.81 7.84
CA LEU A 96 -8.41 -5.73 6.38
C LEU A 96 -7.40 -4.73 5.82
N LEU A 97 -7.20 -3.58 6.47
CA LEU A 97 -6.17 -2.63 6.09
C LEU A 97 -4.78 -3.22 6.32
N GLY A 98 -4.53 -3.89 7.45
CA GLY A 98 -3.28 -4.59 7.72
C GLY A 98 -2.95 -5.63 6.65
N ASN A 99 -3.96 -6.43 6.25
CA ASN A 99 -3.84 -7.41 5.17
C ASN A 99 -3.40 -6.78 3.85
N CYS A 100 -3.84 -5.57 3.51
CA CYS A 100 -3.42 -4.89 2.28
C CYS A 100 -1.90 -4.69 2.25
N TYR A 101 -1.31 -4.22 3.35
CA TYR A 101 0.14 -4.04 3.45
C TYR A 101 0.86 -5.38 3.45
N TRP A 102 0.46 -6.30 4.35
CA TRP A 102 1.12 -7.61 4.50
C TRP A 102 1.11 -8.41 3.21
N ARG A 103 -0.04 -8.52 2.53
CA ARG A 103 -0.16 -9.30 1.29
C ARG A 103 0.53 -8.64 0.12
N SER A 104 0.54 -7.31 0.04
CA SER A 104 1.33 -6.60 -0.99
C SER A 104 2.82 -6.84 -0.82
N LEU A 105 3.34 -6.78 0.42
CA LEU A 105 4.75 -7.09 0.71
C LEU A 105 5.08 -8.55 0.40
N ARG A 106 4.20 -9.49 0.75
CA ARG A 106 4.34 -10.91 0.42
C ARG A 106 4.36 -11.16 -1.08
N LEU A 107 3.45 -10.53 -1.83
CA LEU A 107 3.42 -10.65 -3.29
C LEU A 107 4.69 -10.03 -3.91
N ALA A 108 5.18 -8.91 -3.38
CA ALA A 108 6.44 -8.32 -3.81
C ALA A 108 7.63 -9.26 -3.57
N GLU A 109 7.72 -9.92 -2.42
CA GLU A 109 8.73 -10.94 -2.15
C GLU A 109 8.63 -12.12 -3.12
N GLN A 110 7.41 -12.64 -3.37
CA GLN A 110 7.17 -13.74 -4.32
C GLN A 110 7.61 -13.39 -5.75
N LEU A 111 7.48 -12.13 -6.14
CA LEU A 111 7.91 -11.60 -7.43
C LEU A 111 9.39 -11.19 -7.46
N GLY A 112 10.13 -11.37 -6.36
CA GLY A 112 11.55 -11.00 -6.27
C GLY A 112 11.81 -9.49 -6.31
N LEU A 113 10.86 -8.68 -5.84
CA LEU A 113 10.96 -7.23 -5.83
C LEU A 113 11.70 -6.75 -4.58
N HIS A 114 12.58 -5.76 -4.73
CA HIS A 114 13.44 -5.23 -3.68
C HIS A 114 12.97 -3.89 -3.12
N SER A 115 12.09 -3.18 -3.84
CA SER A 115 11.56 -1.87 -3.46
C SER A 115 10.05 -1.75 -3.70
N VAL A 116 9.31 -1.31 -2.69
CA VAL A 116 7.84 -1.11 -2.78
C VAL A 116 7.45 0.23 -2.17
N ALA A 117 6.59 0.98 -2.87
CA ALA A 117 6.02 2.22 -2.37
C ALA A 117 4.51 2.08 -2.13
N PHE A 118 4.02 2.56 -0.99
CA PHE A 118 2.63 2.51 -0.57
C PHE A 118 2.03 3.90 -0.46
N PRO A 119 0.84 4.18 -1.02
CA PRO A 119 0.08 5.37 -0.68
C PRO A 119 -0.63 5.19 0.67
N ALA A 120 -1.30 6.23 1.14
CA ALA A 120 -2.21 6.15 2.29
C ALA A 120 -3.51 5.40 1.91
N ILE A 121 -3.45 4.06 1.90
CA ILE A 121 -4.57 3.17 1.53
C ILE A 121 -5.81 3.48 2.40
N SER A 122 -6.96 3.54 1.75
CA SER A 122 -8.28 3.88 2.32
C SER A 122 -8.46 5.29 2.89
N CYS A 123 -7.43 6.15 2.95
CA CYS A 123 -7.52 7.49 3.55
C CYS A 123 -8.12 8.58 2.64
N GLY A 124 -8.50 8.22 1.41
CA GLY A 124 -9.21 9.10 0.47
C GLY A 124 -10.73 8.92 0.59
N VAL A 125 -11.37 8.57 -0.53
CA VAL A 125 -12.83 8.36 -0.64
C VAL A 125 -13.36 7.31 0.35
N TYR A 126 -12.53 6.32 0.74
CA TYR A 126 -12.90 5.29 1.71
C TYR A 126 -12.88 5.77 3.17
N GLY A 127 -12.46 7.01 3.43
CA GLY A 127 -12.70 7.70 4.71
C GLY A 127 -11.91 7.22 5.91
N TYR A 128 -10.91 6.34 5.74
CA TYR A 128 -10.14 5.79 6.86
C TYR A 128 -9.36 6.89 7.59
N PRO A 129 -9.52 7.06 8.93
CA PRO A 129 -8.84 8.09 9.69
C PRO A 129 -7.33 7.98 9.55
N LEU A 130 -6.72 9.07 9.07
CA LEU A 130 -5.33 9.10 8.61
C LEU A 130 -4.33 8.65 9.69
N HIS A 131 -4.47 9.12 10.93
CA HIS A 131 -3.61 8.69 12.03
C HIS A 131 -3.76 7.20 12.38
N GLN A 132 -4.96 6.64 12.23
CA GLN A 132 -5.19 5.23 12.49
C GLN A 132 -4.57 4.36 11.39
N ALA A 133 -4.79 4.72 10.13
CA ALA A 133 -4.19 4.05 8.98
C ALA A 133 -2.67 4.15 8.98
N ALA A 134 -2.11 5.31 9.33
CA ALA A 134 -0.66 5.51 9.43
C ALA A 134 -0.03 4.55 10.44
N ARG A 135 -0.65 4.37 11.62
CA ARG A 135 -0.17 3.39 12.62
C ARG A 135 -0.15 1.97 12.07
N ILE A 136 -1.21 1.54 11.38
CA ILE A 136 -1.28 0.21 10.76
C ILE A 136 -0.19 0.06 9.70
N SER A 137 -0.06 1.03 8.78
CA SER A 137 0.95 1.00 7.71
C SER A 137 2.37 0.84 8.24
N VAL A 138 2.72 1.60 9.28
CA VAL A 138 4.05 1.58 9.90
C VAL A 138 4.26 0.28 10.67
N ALA A 139 3.24 -0.20 11.40
CA ALA A 139 3.32 -1.44 12.15
C ALA A 139 3.57 -2.63 11.21
N GLU A 140 2.77 -2.78 10.15
CA GLU A 140 2.88 -3.88 9.19
C GLU A 140 4.22 -3.86 8.43
N THR A 141 4.61 -2.70 7.92
CA THR A 141 5.88 -2.57 7.18
C THR A 141 7.10 -2.75 8.08
N THR A 142 7.03 -2.33 9.35
CA THR A 142 8.12 -2.56 10.32
C THR A 142 8.21 -4.03 10.69
N ALA A 143 7.08 -4.68 10.95
CA ALA A 143 7.01 -6.10 11.26
C ALA A 143 7.56 -6.93 10.09
N TRP A 144 7.19 -6.58 8.86
CA TRP A 144 7.72 -7.21 7.66
C TRP A 144 9.24 -7.12 7.57
N GLN A 145 9.81 -5.90 7.66
CA GLN A 145 11.27 -5.67 7.56
C GLN A 145 12.09 -6.36 8.67
N ARG A 146 11.45 -6.76 9.76
CA ARG A 146 12.09 -7.55 10.83
C ARG A 146 12.12 -9.04 10.53
N ALA A 147 11.10 -9.55 9.86
CA ALA A 147 10.90 -10.98 9.64
C ALA A 147 11.36 -11.44 8.25
N HIS A 148 11.52 -10.54 7.28
CA HIS A 148 11.78 -10.88 5.87
C HIS A 148 12.95 -10.07 5.31
N ALA A 149 13.70 -10.66 4.39
CA ALA A 149 14.87 -10.03 3.77
C ALA A 149 14.52 -9.09 2.61
N VAL A 150 13.36 -9.27 1.98
CA VAL A 150 12.87 -8.46 0.85
C VAL A 150 11.37 -8.18 0.98
N PRO A 151 10.84 -7.09 0.40
CA PRO A 151 11.57 -5.96 -0.17
C PRO A 151 12.38 -5.20 0.90
N LYS A 152 13.62 -4.83 0.57
CA LYS A 152 14.53 -4.12 1.49
C LYS A 152 14.14 -2.66 1.66
N ARG A 153 13.65 -2.04 0.59
CA ARG A 153 13.26 -0.63 0.54
C ARG A 153 11.74 -0.53 0.56
N VAL A 154 11.20 0.04 1.63
CA VAL A 154 9.75 0.28 1.77
C VAL A 154 9.52 1.77 1.96
N ILE A 155 8.68 2.36 1.11
CA ILE A 155 8.40 3.79 1.07
C ILE A 155 6.93 4.01 1.39
N LEU A 156 6.64 4.83 2.40
CA LEU A 156 5.30 5.35 2.68
C LEU A 156 5.17 6.72 2.01
N VAL A 157 4.32 6.78 0.99
CA VAL A 157 4.12 7.96 0.14
C VAL A 157 2.98 8.80 0.69
N ALA A 158 3.32 9.98 1.19
CA ALA A 158 2.39 11.00 1.61
C ALA A 158 2.08 11.93 0.43
N TYR A 159 0.83 11.98 -0.02
CA TYR A 159 0.43 12.99 -1.01
C TYR A 159 0.23 14.39 -0.39
N SER A 160 -0.07 14.46 0.91
CA SER A 160 -0.35 15.70 1.63
C SER A 160 0.50 15.85 2.90
N ASP A 161 0.65 17.09 3.37
CA ASP A 161 1.33 17.38 4.65
C ASP A 161 0.70 16.65 5.84
N ALA A 162 -0.63 16.49 5.81
CA ALA A 162 -1.34 15.76 6.86
C ALA A 162 -0.93 14.28 6.89
N ALA A 163 -0.81 13.65 5.72
CA ALA A 163 -0.36 12.25 5.62
C ALA A 163 1.11 12.13 6.03
N TYR A 164 1.94 13.08 5.62
CA TYR A 164 3.35 13.12 5.98
C TYR A 164 3.53 13.20 7.51
N LYS A 165 2.83 14.13 8.17
CA LYS A 165 2.83 14.28 9.63
C LYS A 165 2.30 13.04 10.34
N ALA A 166 1.23 12.42 9.83
CA ALA A 166 0.67 11.20 10.41
C ALA A 166 1.67 10.03 10.36
N TYR A 167 2.38 9.84 9.24
CA TYR A 167 3.44 8.84 9.14
C TYR A 167 4.62 9.14 10.07
N GLN A 168 5.06 10.39 10.16
CA GLN A 168 6.16 10.78 11.06
C GLN A 168 5.82 10.44 12.51
N GLN A 169 4.61 10.79 12.96
CA GLN A 169 4.13 10.46 14.30
C GLN A 169 4.07 8.95 14.55
N ALA A 170 3.54 8.18 13.59
CA ALA A 170 3.47 6.72 13.69
C ALA A 170 4.86 6.07 13.78
N LEU A 171 5.84 6.52 12.99
CA LEU A 171 7.22 6.02 13.08
C LEU A 171 7.90 6.37 14.40
N MET A 172 7.67 7.57 14.94
CA MET A 172 8.20 7.96 16.25
C MET A 172 7.66 7.06 17.36
N GLN A 173 6.35 6.76 17.33
CA GLN A 173 5.73 5.87 18.32
C GLN A 173 6.34 4.46 18.29
N VAL A 174 6.51 3.87 17.11
CA VAL A 174 7.14 2.56 16.98
C VAL A 174 8.59 2.58 17.45
N SER A 175 9.37 3.61 17.12
CA SER A 175 10.76 3.74 17.59
C SER A 175 10.84 3.85 19.12
N LEU A 176 9.95 4.60 19.76
CA LEU A 176 9.90 4.74 21.22
C LEU A 176 9.54 3.42 21.92
N LEU A 177 8.55 2.68 21.38
CA LEU A 177 8.16 1.37 21.92
C LEU A 177 9.31 0.37 21.82
N GLN A 178 10.12 0.45 20.78
CA GLN A 178 11.31 -0.40 20.61
C GLN A 178 12.42 -0.06 21.60
N ALA A 179 12.66 1.23 21.85
CA ALA A 179 13.64 1.68 22.84
C ALA A 179 13.23 1.31 24.28
N ALA A 180 11.92 1.16 24.53
CA ALA A 180 11.38 0.81 25.83
C ALA A 180 11.35 -0.71 26.13
N GLN A 181 11.59 -1.57 25.14
CA GLN A 181 11.71 -3.02 25.38
C GLN A 181 13.13 -3.34 25.89
N PRO A 182 13.29 -3.91 27.10
CA PRO A 182 14.61 -4.32 27.58
C PRO A 182 15.19 -5.37 26.62
N GLN A 183 16.47 -5.20 26.26
CA GLN A 183 17.21 -6.21 25.52
C GLN A 183 17.26 -7.47 26.37
N VAL A 184 16.46 -8.47 26.01
CA VAL A 184 16.59 -9.81 26.55
C VAL A 184 17.90 -10.36 25.97
N ALA A 185 18.91 -10.45 26.84
CA ALA A 185 20.23 -10.99 26.57
C ALA A 185 20.20 -12.50 26.34
#